data_AF-A0A937SXL5-F1
#
_entry.id   AF-A0A937SXL5-F1
#
_cell.length_a   1.000
_cell.length_b   1.000
_cell.length_c   1.000
_cell.angle_alpha   90.00
_cell.angle_beta   90.00
_cell.angle_gamma   90.00
#
_symmetry.space_group_name_H-M   'P 1'
#
loop_
_entity.id
_entity.type
_entity.pdbx_description
1 polymer ?
#
loop_
_entity_poly.entity_id
_entity_poly.type
_entity_poly.pdbx_seq_one_letter_code
_entity_poly.pdbx_strand_id
1 'polypeptide(L)' 'MRIRRAMRKKPLRRPIKSPGARRYRVAQQKKRLTELGLTAEQIRKMNTQQIRAALRNPNKISA' A
#
# COMPACT_ATOMS: atom_id res chain seq x y z
N MET A 1 -21.75 -15.01 11.60
CA MET A 1 -20.46 -15.73 11.69
C MET A 1 -19.81 -15.43 13.05
N ARG A 2 -19.68 -16.43 13.95
CA ARG A 2 -19.09 -16.22 15.29
C ARG A 2 -17.57 -16.02 15.16
N ILE A 3 -17.05 -14.87 15.56
CA ILE A 3 -15.61 -14.58 15.57
C ILE A 3 -14.93 -15.56 16.53
N ARG A 4 -13.93 -16.31 16.05
CA ARG A 4 -13.17 -17.29 16.85
C ARG A 4 -12.53 -16.58 18.06
N ARG A 5 -12.46 -17.25 19.23
CA ARG A 5 -11.90 -16.70 20.48
C ARG A 5 -10.49 -16.13 20.30
N ALA A 6 -9.67 -16.76 19.45
CA ALA A 6 -8.32 -16.31 19.08
C ALA A 6 -8.28 -14.96 18.33
N MET A 7 -9.35 -14.59 17.64
CA MET A 7 -9.44 -13.33 16.89
C MET A 7 -9.94 -12.15 17.73
N ARG A 8 -10.49 -12.38 18.93
CA ARG A 8 -10.96 -11.30 19.83
C ARG A 8 -9.83 -10.39 20.33
N LYS A 9 -8.61 -10.91 20.49
CA LYS A 9 -7.45 -10.15 21.00
C LYS A 9 -6.56 -9.56 19.90
N LYS A 10 -6.80 -9.88 18.62
CA LYS A 10 -6.02 -9.30 17.52
C LYS A 10 -6.69 -8.00 17.03
N PRO A 11 -5.97 -6.87 16.98
CA PRO A 11 -6.53 -5.63 16.46
C PRO A 11 -6.76 -5.77 14.94
N LEU A 12 -8.04 -5.89 14.54
CA LEU A 12 -8.45 -6.08 13.14
C LEU A 12 -8.03 -4.93 12.22
N ARG A 13 -7.88 -3.72 12.78
CA ARG A 13 -7.49 -2.50 12.07
C ARG A 13 -5.97 -2.37 11.90
N ARG A 14 -5.17 -3.18 12.60
CA ARG A 14 -3.71 -3.03 12.59
C ARG A 14 -3.11 -3.81 11.42
N PRO A 15 -2.14 -3.24 10.68
CA PRO A 15 -1.49 -3.95 9.60
C PRO A 15 -0.73 -5.19 10.10
N ILE A 16 -0.94 -6.32 9.43
CA ILE A 16 -0.14 -7.52 9.65
C ILE A 16 1.26 -7.27 9.07
N LYS A 17 2.30 -7.46 9.88
CA LYS A 17 3.71 -7.26 9.49
C LYS A 17 4.34 -8.51 8.86
N SER A 18 3.57 -9.30 8.11
CA SER A 18 4.09 -10.47 7.39
C SER A 18 4.69 -10.07 6.03
N PRO A 19 5.63 -10.87 5.48
CA PRO A 19 6.17 -10.61 4.15
C PRO A 19 5.08 -10.55 3.06
N GLY A 20 4.08 -11.44 3.11
CA GLY A 20 2.95 -11.44 2.18
C GLY A 20 2.12 -10.15 2.26
N ALA A 21 1.77 -9.73 3.48
CA ALA A 21 1.02 -8.48 3.68
C ALA A 21 1.83 -7.22 3.27
N ARG A 22 3.17 -7.28 3.36
CA ARG A 22 4.05 -6.24 2.81
C ARG A 22 3.96 -6.21 1.28
N ARG A 23 4.09 -7.35 0.60
CA ARG A 23 4.00 -7.43 -0.87
C ARG A 23 2.66 -6.92 -1.38
N TYR A 24 1.56 -7.36 -0.75
CA TYR A 24 0.21 -6.89 -1.08
C TYR A 24 0.06 -5.37 -0.93
N ARG A 25 0.54 -4.78 0.17
CA ARG A 25 0.52 -3.31 0.34
C ARG A 25 1.29 -2.59 -0.74
N VAL A 26 2.48 -3.06 -1.10
CA VAL A 26 3.29 -2.43 -2.16
C VAL A 26 2.56 -2.51 -3.51
N ALA A 27 1.94 -3.65 -3.83
CA ALA A 27 1.15 -3.79 -5.06
C ALA A 27 -0.03 -2.80 -5.11
N GLN A 28 -0.78 -2.68 -4.02
CA GLN A 28 -1.88 -1.70 -3.90
C GLN A 28 -1.38 -0.26 -4.02
N GLN A 29 -0.23 0.06 -3.42
CA GLN A 29 0.37 1.39 -3.53
C GLN A 29 0.76 1.72 -4.98
N LYS A 30 1.32 0.76 -5.71
CA LYS A 30 1.63 0.93 -7.14
C LYS A 30 0.37 1.16 -7.97
N LYS A 31 -0.71 0.42 -7.71
CA LYS A 31 -2.00 0.61 -8.38
C LYS A 31 -2.58 2.03 -8.15
N ARG A 32 -2.48 2.55 -6.93
CA ARG A 32 -2.90 3.93 -6.64
C ARG A 32 -2.05 4.96 -7.37
N LEU A 33 -0.75 4.72 -7.53
CA LEU A 33 0.11 5.62 -8.31
C LEU A 33 -0.21 5.60 -9.80
N THR A 34 -0.61 4.44 -10.36
CA THR A 34 -1.09 4.40 -11.75
C THR A 34 -2.39 5.18 -11.92
N GLU A 35 -3.32 5.08 -10.95
CA GLU A 35 -4.57 5.87 -10.95
C GLU A 35 -4.31 7.38 -10.86
N LEU A 36 -3.21 7.79 -10.22
CA LEU A 36 -2.76 9.18 -10.13
C LEU A 36 -1.97 9.66 -11.38
N GLY A 37 -1.80 8.82 -12.39
CA GLY A 37 -1.19 9.22 -13.67
C GLY A 37 0.30 8.89 -13.84
N LEU A 38 0.94 8.17 -12.90
CA LEU A 38 2.30 7.68 -13.15
C LEU A 38 2.30 6.52 -14.15
N THR A 39 3.29 6.52 -15.04
CA THR A 39 3.49 5.39 -15.95
C THR A 39 4.09 4.19 -15.24
N ALA A 40 3.83 2.99 -15.76
CA ALA A 40 4.34 1.75 -15.19
C ALA A 40 5.88 1.71 -15.12
N GLU A 41 6.55 2.36 -16.07
CA GLU A 41 8.01 2.46 -16.12
C GLU A 41 8.58 3.32 -14.98
N GLN A 42 7.95 4.46 -14.72
CA GLN A 42 8.32 5.33 -13.60
C GLN A 42 8.16 4.58 -12.27
N ILE A 43 7.03 3.89 -12.10
CA ILE A 43 6.75 3.11 -10.88
C ILE A 43 7.73 1.95 -10.70
N ARG A 44 8.22 1.35 -11.78
CA ARG A 44 9.20 0.25 -11.73
C ARG A 44 10.56 0.71 -11.20
N LYS A 45 10.98 1.94 -11.53
CA LYS A 45 12.24 2.53 -11.07
C LYS A 45 12.17 3.02 -9.62
N MET A 46 10.98 3.17 -9.04
CA MET A 46 10.82 3.68 -7.68
C MET A 46 11.11 2.64 -6.60
N ASN A 47 11.81 3.07 -5.56
CA ASN A 47 11.96 2.33 -4.32
C ASN A 47 10.72 2.48 -3.41
N THR A 48 10.62 1.65 -2.36
CA THR A 48 9.44 1.66 -1.48
C THR A 48 9.26 2.94 -0.65
N GLN A 49 10.31 3.74 -0.45
CA GLN A 49 10.22 5.02 0.24
C GLN A 49 9.65 6.10 -0.67
N GLN A 50 10.12 6.14 -1.92
CA GLN A 50 9.62 7.02 -2.97
C GLN A 50 8.15 6.76 -3.27
N ILE A 51 7.74 5.48 -3.37
CA ILE A 51 6.32 5.10 -3.55
C ILE A 51 5.45 5.67 -2.43
N ARG A 52 5.90 5.59 -1.17
CA ARG A 52 5.17 6.12 -0.01
C ARG A 52 5.14 7.64 0.01
N ALA A 53 6.25 8.28 -0.35
CA ALA A 53 6.34 9.74 -0.42
C ALA A 53 5.42 10.32 -1.49
N ALA A 54 5.38 9.69 -2.66
CA ALA A 54 4.50 10.04 -3.76
C ALA A 54 3.01 9.99 -3.35
N LEU A 55 2.60 8.92 -2.69
CA LEU A 55 1.22 8.78 -2.18
C LEU A 55 0.86 9.77 -1.06
N ARG A 56 1.85 10.30 -0.32
CA ARG A 56 1.60 11.29 0.73
C ARG A 56 1.30 12.67 0.16
N ASN A 57 1.85 12.98 -1.02
CA ASN A 57 1.72 14.28 -1.68
C ASN A 57 1.17 14.11 -3.12
N PRO A 58 -0.09 13.63 -3.27
CA PRO A 58 -0.67 13.33 -4.58
C PRO A 58 -0.80 14.56 -5.48
N ASN A 59 -0.96 15.76 -4.91
CA ASN A 59 -1.08 17.03 -5.65
C ASN A 59 0.21 17.43 -6.39
N LYS A 60 1.35 16.81 -6.08
CA LYS A 60 2.61 17.04 -6.82
C LYS A 60 2.75 16.16 -8.06
N ILE A 61 1.79 15.25 -8.25
CA ILE A 61 1.79 14.20 -9.26
C ILE A 61 0.64 14.43 -10.23
N SER A 62 -0.54 14.70 -9.66
CA SER A 62 -1.70 15.19 -10.41
C SER A 62 -1.43 16.64 -10.79
N ALA A 63 -1.14 16.88 -12.07
CA ALA A 63 -1.20 18.20 -12.69
C ALA A 63 -2.63 18.51 -13.12
#